data_AF-A0A383BK97-F1
#
_entry.id   AF-A0A383BK97-F1
#
_cell.length_a   1.000
_cell.length_b   1.000
_cell.length_c   1.000
_cell.angle_alpha   90.00
_cell.angle_beta   90.00
_cell.angle_gamma   90.00
#
_symmetry.space_group_name_H-M   'P 1'
#
loop_
_entity.id
_entity.type
_entity.pdbx_description
1 polymer ?
#
loop_
_entity_poly.entity_id
_entity_poly.type
_entity_poly.pdbx_seq_one_letter_code
_entity_poly.pdbx_strand_id
1 'polypeptide(L)'
;KNAELALGKAGITVNKNMVPFDTKSPFVTSGIRVGTPAITTRGMGASEMRQIVHWIDQAIKEPDNGKILSGIYSNVNNLCSNFPIYEH
;
A
#
# COMPACT_ATOMS: atom_id res chain seq x y z
N LYS A 1 0.98 6.32 12.41
CA LYS A 1 0.50 7.47 11.60
C LYS A 1 1.27 7.61 10.28
N ASN A 2 2.60 7.59 10.31
CA ASN A 2 3.42 7.87 9.11
C ASN A 2 3.25 6.83 7.98
N ALA A 3 3.16 5.54 8.32
CA ALA A 3 3.04 4.47 7.31
C ALA A 3 1.78 4.60 6.43
N GLU A 4 0.59 4.72 7.03
CA GLU A 4 -0.67 4.86 6.26
C GLU A 4 -0.65 6.11 5.37
N LEU A 5 -0.13 7.24 5.87
CA LEU A 5 -0.04 8.47 5.10
C LEU A 5 0.96 8.35 3.94
N ALA A 6 2.13 7.76 4.18
CA ALA A 6 3.14 7.54 3.16
C ALA A 6 2.64 6.58 2.07
N LEU A 7 2.00 5.47 2.47
CA LEU A 7 1.38 4.53 1.53
C LEU A 7 0.25 5.18 0.72
N GLY A 8 -0.58 6.01 1.36
CA GLY A 8 -1.59 6.80 0.67
C GLY A 8 -1.00 7.73 -0.39
N LYS A 9 0.09 8.45 -0.07
CA LYS A 9 0.83 9.28 -1.03
C LYS A 9 1.43 8.45 -2.18
N ALA A 10 1.80 7.20 -1.91
CA ALA A 10 2.32 6.25 -2.89
C ALA A 10 1.20 5.54 -3.69
N GLY A 11 -0.08 5.85 -3.46
CA GLY A 11 -1.22 5.25 -4.18
C GLY A 11 -1.64 3.88 -3.64
N ILE A 12 -1.17 3.50 -2.45
CA ILE A 12 -1.45 2.20 -1.81
C ILE A 12 -2.35 2.44 -0.60
N THR A 13 -3.61 2.02 -0.69
CA THR A 13 -4.58 2.16 0.40
C THR A 13 -4.51 0.96 1.35
N VAL A 14 -4.22 1.24 2.63
CA VAL A 14 -4.25 0.26 3.72
C VAL A 14 -4.99 0.84 4.92
N ASN A 15 -5.30 0.00 5.91
CA ASN A 15 -5.93 0.44 7.17
C ASN A 15 -4.97 0.24 8.34
N LYS A 16 -4.87 1.25 9.20
CA LYS A 16 -4.25 1.14 10.54
C LYS A 16 -4.95 0.08 11.38
N ASN A 17 -4.19 -0.81 12.01
CA ASN A 17 -4.74 -1.86 12.84
C ASN A 17 -3.86 -2.08 14.08
N MET A 18 -4.49 -2.26 15.24
CA MET A 18 -3.76 -2.68 16.45
C MET A 18 -3.18 -4.08 16.26
N VAL A 19 -2.02 -4.30 16.85
CA VAL A 19 -1.38 -5.62 16.94
C VAL A 19 -1.55 -6.18 18.36
N PRO A 20 -1.38 -7.48 18.59
CA PRO A 20 -1.40 -8.02 19.96
C PRO A 20 -0.42 -7.24 20.86
N PHE A 21 -0.91 -6.83 22.03
CA PHE A 21 -0.13 -6.05 23.04
C PHE A 21 0.37 -4.68 22.55
N ASP A 22 -0.33 -4.04 21.60
CA ASP A 22 0.02 -2.71 21.12
C ASP A 22 0.06 -1.69 22.26
N THR A 23 1.20 -1.03 22.43
CA THR A 23 1.42 -0.02 23.45
C THR A 23 0.96 1.37 23.01
N LYS A 24 0.60 1.53 21.73
CA LYS A 24 0.11 2.79 21.17
C LYS A 24 -1.42 2.88 21.29
N SER A 25 -1.90 4.12 21.36
CA SER A 25 -3.34 4.41 21.33
C SER A 25 -4.03 3.80 20.11
N PRO A 26 -5.32 3.38 20.22
CA PRO A 26 -6.13 2.91 19.10
C PRO A 26 -6.19 3.88 17.90
N PHE A 27 -5.98 5.19 18.12
CA PHE A 27 -5.96 6.19 17.04
C PHE A 27 -4.63 6.26 16.28
N VAL A 28 -3.56 5.67 16.82
CA VAL A 28 -2.21 5.69 16.22
C VAL A 28 -1.87 4.32 15.66
N THR A 29 -2.05 3.26 16.47
CA THR A 29 -1.67 1.86 16.21
C THR A 29 -0.21 1.66 15.80
N SER A 30 0.28 0.43 15.93
CA SER A 30 1.62 0.02 15.52
C SER A 30 1.63 -0.84 14.26
N GLY A 31 0.46 -1.19 13.70
CA GLY A 31 0.34 -2.07 12.54
C GLY A 31 -0.52 -1.52 11.40
N ILE A 32 -0.43 -2.22 10.27
CA ILE A 32 -1.33 -2.07 9.13
C ILE A 32 -1.92 -3.44 8.81
N ARG A 33 -3.17 -3.46 8.32
CA ARG A 33 -3.80 -4.67 7.79
C ARG A 33 -3.80 -4.61 6.27
N VAL A 34 -3.35 -5.69 5.65
CA VAL A 34 -3.30 -5.85 4.20
C VAL A 34 -4.22 -7.01 3.81
N GLY A 35 -4.95 -6.85 2.70
CA GLY A 35 -5.79 -7.87 2.12
C GLY A 35 -5.55 -7.97 0.62
N THR A 36 -5.56 -9.19 0.11
CA THR A 36 -5.41 -9.49 -1.33
C THR A 36 -6.71 -9.50 -2.14
N PRO A 37 -7.94 -9.69 -1.60
CA PRO A 37 -9.15 -9.91 -2.41
C PRO A 37 -9.36 -8.90 -3.53
N ALA A 38 -9.23 -7.60 -3.25
CA ALA A 38 -9.49 -6.55 -4.23
C ALA A 38 -8.55 -6.63 -5.45
N ILE A 39 -7.27 -6.93 -5.24
CA ILE A 39 -6.28 -7.01 -6.32
C ILE A 39 -6.32 -8.35 -7.04
N THR A 40 -6.63 -9.45 -6.34
CA THR A 40 -6.85 -10.75 -6.97
C THR A 40 -8.09 -10.77 -7.85
N THR A 41 -9.19 -10.11 -7.45
CA THR A 41 -10.39 -9.96 -8.30
C THR A 41 -10.10 -9.18 -9.59
N ARG A 42 -9.11 -8.28 -9.57
CA ARG A 42 -8.64 -7.54 -10.74
C ARG A 42 -7.68 -8.35 -11.63
N GLY A 43 -7.36 -9.60 -11.27
CA GLY A 43 -6.48 -10.47 -12.04
C GLY A 43 -4.99 -10.41 -11.68
N MET A 44 -4.62 -9.69 -10.62
CA MET A 44 -3.22 -9.67 -10.15
C MET A 44 -2.84 -10.98 -9.47
N GLY A 45 -1.63 -11.47 -9.75
CA GLY A 45 -1.07 -12.71 -9.22
C GLY A 45 0.11 -12.50 -8.27
N ALA A 46 0.91 -13.56 -8.10
CA ALA A 46 2.03 -13.57 -7.15
C ALA A 46 3.20 -12.67 -7.57
N SER A 47 3.41 -12.43 -8.87
CA SER A 47 4.41 -11.49 -9.39
C SER A 47 4.07 -10.06 -8.99
N GLU A 48 2.83 -9.64 -9.24
CA GLU A 48 2.36 -8.29 -8.92
C GLU A 48 2.36 -8.09 -7.40
N MET A 49 1.97 -9.11 -6.62
CA MET A 49 2.03 -9.05 -5.16
C MET A 49 3.43 -8.78 -4.64
N ARG A 50 4.46 -9.46 -5.18
CA ARG A 50 5.85 -9.20 -4.79
C ARG A 50 6.26 -7.76 -5.06
N GLN A 51 5.84 -7.22 -6.21
CA GLN A 51 6.11 -5.83 -6.56
C GLN A 51 5.41 -4.84 -5.62
N ILE A 52 4.14 -5.10 -5.29
CA ILE A 52 3.36 -4.29 -4.35
C ILE A 52 4.02 -4.27 -2.97
N VAL A 53 4.46 -5.43 -2.46
CA VAL A 53 5.17 -5.54 -1.18
C VAL A 53 6.49 -4.75 -1.21
N HIS A 54 7.22 -4.77 -2.33
CA HIS A 54 8.43 -3.98 -2.48
C HIS A 54 8.17 -2.48 -2.40
N TRP A 55 7.09 -1.99 -3.02
CA TRP A 55 6.68 -0.59 -2.91
C TRP A 55 6.22 -0.23 -1.50
N ILE A 56 5.52 -1.13 -0.80
CA ILE A 56 5.13 -0.94 0.60
C ILE A 56 6.38 -0.75 1.48
N ASP A 57 7.38 -1.63 1.33
CA ASP A 57 8.63 -1.57 2.07
C ASP A 57 9.39 -0.25 1.81
N GLN A 58 9.53 0.15 0.54
CA GLN A 58 10.17 1.42 0.19
C GLN A 58 9.43 2.63 0.78
N ALA A 59 8.10 2.70 0.67
CA ALA A 59 7.31 3.80 1.18
C ALA A 59 7.36 3.90 2.72
N ILE A 60 7.47 2.77 3.43
CA ILE A 60 7.60 2.75 4.89
C ILE A 60 9.02 3.16 5.33
N LYS A 61 10.05 2.79 4.56
CA LYS A 61 11.45 3.17 4.84
C LYS A 61 11.73 4.64 4.59
N GLU A 62 11.08 5.23 3.58
CA GLU A 62 11.29 6.60 3.13
C GLU A 62 9.99 7.44 3.16
N PRO A 63 9.31 7.56 4.31
CA PRO A 63 7.94 8.08 4.40
C PRO A 63 7.81 9.59 4.12
N ASP A 64 8.92 10.32 4.18
CA ASP A 64 8.99 11.77 3.95
C ASP A 64 9.64 12.12 2.61
N ASN A 65 10.13 11.12 1.85
CA ASN A 65 10.76 11.34 0.55
C ASN A 65 9.71 11.44 -0.55
N GLY A 66 9.18 12.66 -0.76
CA GLY A 66 8.14 12.92 -1.74
C GLY A 66 8.47 12.48 -3.17
N LYS A 67 9.76 12.43 -3.55
CA LYS A 67 10.20 11.96 -4.88
C LYS A 67 10.08 10.45 -5.02
N ILE A 68 10.44 9.68 -3.98
CA ILE A 68 10.24 8.23 -3.97
C ILE A 68 8.75 7.90 -4.01
N LEU A 69 7.95 8.57 -3.16
CA LEU A 69 6.52 8.31 -3.08
C LEU A 69 5.79 8.62 -4.40
N SER A 70 6.13 9.71 -5.10
CA SER A 70 5.55 10.04 -6.40
C SER A 70 5.97 9.07 -7.52
N GLY A 71 7.21 8.58 -7.46
CA GLY A 71 7.69 7.51 -8.34
C GLY A 71 6.91 6.21 -8.14
N ILE A 72 6.71 5.80 -6.88
CA ILE A 72 5.87 4.64 -6.55
C ILE A 72 4.44 4.85 -7.03
N TYR A 73 3.85 6.02 -6.79
CA TYR A 73 2.48 6.35 -7.24
C TYR A 73 2.31 6.16 -8.76
N SER A 74 3.28 6.63 -9.54
CA SER A 74 3.28 6.48 -11.00
C SER A 74 3.35 5.01 -11.41
N ASN A 75 4.20 4.23 -10.74
CA ASN A 75 4.33 2.79 -10.99
C ASN A 75 3.08 2.00 -10.57
N VAL A 76 2.44 2.35 -9.46
CA VAL A 76 1.19 1.76 -8.99
C VAL A 76 0.06 2.04 -9.99
N ASN A 77 -0.03 3.26 -10.53
CA ASN A 77 -1.02 3.59 -11.55
C ASN A 77 -0.79 2.81 -12.85
N ASN A 78 0.46 2.70 -13.30
CA ASN A 78 0.80 1.92 -14.48
C ASN A 78 0.48 0.42 -14.28
N LEU A 79 0.74 -0.13 -13.10
CA LEU A 79 0.31 -1.49 -12.78
C LEU A 79 -1.22 -1.58 -12.85
N CYS A 80 -1.93 -0.66 -12.21
CA CYS A 80 -3.39 -0.64 -12.18
C CYS A 80 -4.04 -0.54 -13.58
N SER A 81 -3.44 0.19 -14.52
CA SER A 81 -3.97 0.31 -15.89
C SER A 81 -3.93 -1.00 -16.67
N ASN A 82 -3.05 -1.94 -16.31
CA ASN A 82 -3.01 -3.28 -16.91
C ASN A 82 -4.10 -4.21 -16.33
N PHE A 83 -4.79 -3.79 -15.26
CA PHE A 83 -5.80 -4.57 -14.54
C PHE A 83 -7.05 -3.71 -14.29
N PRO A 84 -7.82 -3.34 -15.34
CA PRO A 84 -9.01 -2.52 -15.22
C PRO A 84 -10.08 -3.20 -14.34
N ILE A 85 -10.90 -2.40 -13.64
CA ILE A 85 -11.96 -2.89 -12.74
C ILE A 85 -13.28 -3.07 -13.50
N TYR A 86 -13.57 -2.16 -14.41
CA TYR A 86 -14.75 -2.19 -15.27
C TYR A 86 -14.26 -2.21 -16.71
N GLU A 87 -14.73 -3.18 -17.48
CA GLU A 87 -14.79 -3.04 -18.92
C GLU A 87 -16.03 -2.17 -19.18
N HIS A 88 -15.88 -1.13 -20.01
CA HIS A 88 -16.88 -0.09 -20.36
C HIS A 88 -16.78 1.23 -19.58
#